data_AF-A0A5B7BBS0-F1
#
_entry.id   AF-A0A5B7BBS0-F1
#
_cell.length_a   1.000
_cell.length_b   1.000
_cell.length_c   1.000
_cell.angle_alpha   90.00
_cell.angle_beta   90.00
_cell.angle_gamma   90.00
#
_symmetry.space_group_name_H-M   'P 1'
#
loop_
_entity.id
_entity.type
_entity.pdbx_description
1 polymer ?
#
loop_
_entity_poly.entity_id
_entity_poly.type
_entity_poly.pdbx_seq_one_letter_code
_entity_poly.pdbx_strand_id
1 'polypeptide(L)'
;VTISRLLNATLVIPEIQESTHSKGISSKFKSFSYLYDEEQFIAALTNDVIIVKSLPLKLKKARKQKQYPTFKPRSSASPSFYISEVLPKLKKAKVIGLVLTDGGCLTSILPPSLAEYQKLRCWVAFHALPFRPEILALGHQMVERTFTLNSYNI
;
A
#
# COMPACT_ATOMS: atom_id res chain seq x y z
N VAL A 1 -0.41 -5.24 0.17
CA VAL A 1 -0.75 -6.30 -0.82
C VAL A 1 -0.17 -7.65 -0.43
N THR A 2 1.16 -7.83 -0.44
CA THR A 2 1.80 -9.13 -0.21
C THR A 2 1.40 -9.82 1.10
N ILE A 3 1.30 -9.07 2.21
CA ILE A 3 0.84 -9.62 3.50
C ILE A 3 -0.60 -10.14 3.40
N SER A 4 -1.48 -9.43 2.70
CA SER A 4 -2.87 -9.87 2.49
C SER A 4 -2.90 -11.16 1.67
N ARG A 5 -2.08 -11.29 0.62
CA ARG A 5 -1.92 -12.56 -0.13
C ARG A 5 -1.41 -13.68 0.78
N LEU A 6 -0.35 -13.43 1.55
CA LEU A 6 0.27 -14.39 2.45
C LEU A 6 -0.71 -14.93 3.50
N LEU A 7 -1.59 -14.07 3.99
CA LEU A 7 -2.61 -14.42 4.98
C LEU A 7 -3.94 -14.90 4.38
N ASN A 8 -4.03 -14.96 3.05
CA ASN A 8 -5.27 -15.18 2.30
C ASN A 8 -6.43 -14.28 2.80
N ALA A 9 -6.15 -12.99 2.92
CA ALA A 9 -7.03 -11.99 3.52
C ALA A 9 -7.42 -10.91 2.51
N THR A 10 -8.62 -10.34 2.68
CA THR A 10 -9.05 -9.16 1.93
C THR A 10 -8.24 -7.93 2.35
N LEU A 11 -7.78 -7.16 1.38
CA LEU A 11 -7.12 -5.88 1.59
C LEU A 11 -8.17 -4.75 1.52
N VAL A 12 -8.21 -3.89 2.53
CA VAL A 12 -8.90 -2.59 2.42
C VAL A 12 -7.91 -1.60 1.82
N ILE A 13 -8.36 -0.71 0.93
CA ILE A 13 -7.52 0.34 0.36
C ILE A 13 -6.72 1.04 1.48
N PRO A 14 -5.37 1.10 1.36
CA PRO A 14 -4.53 1.68 2.39
C PRO A 14 -4.85 3.15 2.66
N GLU A 15 -4.53 3.61 3.87
CA GLU A 15 -4.53 5.03 4.21
C GLU A 15 -3.09 5.50 4.37
N ILE A 16 -2.77 6.67 3.80
CA ILE A 16 -1.44 7.26 3.90
C ILE A 16 -1.39 8.05 5.21
N GLN A 17 -0.48 7.67 6.11
CA GLN A 17 -0.31 8.35 7.39
C GLN A 17 0.52 9.62 7.25
N GLU A 18 0.26 10.59 8.13
CA GLU A 18 1.00 11.85 8.20
C GLU A 18 2.47 11.61 8.58
N SER A 19 3.39 12.26 7.87
CA SER A 19 4.78 12.41 8.32
C SER A 19 4.99 13.78 8.97
N THR A 20 5.98 13.91 9.84
CA THR A 20 6.37 15.19 10.46
C THR A 20 6.78 16.26 9.43
N HIS A 21 7.19 15.83 8.23
CA HIS A 21 7.48 16.68 7.07
C HIS A 21 6.22 17.14 6.31
N SER A 22 5.03 16.65 6.68
CA SER A 22 3.75 17.02 6.06
C SER A 22 3.10 18.27 6.67
N LYS A 23 3.81 19.00 7.56
CA LYS A 23 3.29 20.24 8.18
C LYS A 23 2.94 21.26 7.09
N GLY A 24 1.67 21.65 7.01
CA GLY A 24 1.14 22.57 6.00
C GLY A 24 0.42 21.91 4.82
N ILE A 25 0.46 20.57 4.70
CA ILE A 25 -0.28 19.83 3.67
C ILE A 25 -1.69 19.51 4.19
N SER A 26 -2.70 20.04 3.51
CA SER A 26 -4.12 19.82 3.83
C SER A 26 -4.46 18.32 3.92
N SER A 27 -5.34 17.96 4.86
CA SER A 27 -5.84 16.59 5.04
C SER A 27 -6.50 15.99 3.78
N LYS A 28 -6.95 16.84 2.86
CA LYS A 28 -7.52 16.43 1.56
C LYS A 28 -6.51 15.77 0.61
N PHE A 29 -5.20 15.98 0.83
CA PHE A 29 -4.13 15.47 -0.03
C PHE A 29 -3.54 14.14 0.46
N LYS A 30 -4.23 13.46 1.38
CA LYS A 30 -3.70 12.31 2.13
C LYS A 30 -4.46 11.00 1.83
N SER A 31 -5.45 11.04 0.94
CA SER A 31 -6.12 9.81 0.50
C SER A 31 -5.23 9.05 -0.46
N PHE A 32 -5.33 7.73 -0.46
CA PHE A 32 -4.66 6.88 -1.45
C PHE A 32 -5.02 7.30 -2.88
N SER A 33 -6.31 7.55 -3.12
CA SER A 33 -6.87 8.07 -4.37
C SER A 33 -6.44 9.50 -4.72
N TYR A 34 -5.74 10.22 -3.83
CA TYR A 34 -5.17 11.52 -4.19
C TYR A 34 -3.85 11.36 -4.95
N LEU A 35 -3.07 10.32 -4.64
CA LEU A 35 -1.77 10.06 -5.28
C LEU A 35 -1.87 9.03 -6.40
N TYR A 36 -2.59 7.93 -6.14
CA TYR A 36 -2.61 6.77 -7.01
C TYR A 36 -3.96 6.63 -7.71
N ASP A 37 -3.94 6.03 -8.90
CA ASP A 37 -5.17 5.60 -9.56
C ASP A 37 -5.73 4.37 -8.81
N GLU A 38 -6.77 4.60 -8.02
CA GLU A 38 -7.39 3.58 -7.18
C GLU A 38 -8.05 2.46 -8.01
N GLU A 39 -8.70 2.81 -9.13
CA GLU A 39 -9.38 1.83 -9.97
C GLU A 39 -8.36 0.92 -10.66
N GLN A 40 -7.29 1.52 -11.19
CA GLN A 40 -6.20 0.76 -11.81
C GLN A 40 -5.49 -0.13 -10.80
N PHE A 41 -5.28 0.33 -9.55
CA PHE A 41 -4.70 -0.48 -8.48
C PHE A 41 -5.56 -1.71 -8.15
N ILE A 42 -6.89 -1.55 -8.08
CA ILE A 42 -7.81 -2.68 -7.85
C ILE A 42 -7.83 -3.62 -9.04
N ALA A 43 -7.95 -3.10 -10.26
CA ALA A 43 -8.00 -3.88 -11.49
C ALA A 43 -6.72 -4.72 -11.68
N ALA A 44 -5.56 -4.10 -11.48
CA ALA A 44 -4.26 -4.75 -11.56
C ALA A 44 -4.17 -5.98 -10.64
N LEU A 45 -4.70 -5.89 -9.41
CA LEU A 45 -4.50 -6.90 -8.38
C LEU A 45 -5.65 -7.92 -8.23
N THR A 46 -6.62 -7.91 -9.14
CA THR A 46 -7.85 -8.72 -9.03
C THR A 46 -7.57 -10.22 -8.91
N ASN A 47 -6.50 -10.73 -9.54
CA ASN A 47 -6.11 -12.14 -9.48
C ASN A 47 -5.23 -12.50 -8.26
N ASP A 48 -4.63 -11.50 -7.63
CA ASP A 48 -3.70 -11.68 -6.52
C ASP A 48 -4.40 -11.52 -5.16
N VAL A 49 -5.21 -10.49 -4.98
CA VAL A 49 -5.85 -10.23 -3.69
C VAL A 49 -7.20 -9.57 -3.87
N ILE A 50 -8.17 -9.94 -3.04
CA ILE A 50 -9.45 -9.26 -3.00
C ILE A 50 -9.24 -7.90 -2.34
N ILE A 51 -9.53 -6.82 -3.06
CA ILE A 51 -9.41 -5.45 -2.57
C ILE A 51 -10.79 -4.83 -2.43
N VAL A 52 -11.05 -4.17 -1.29
CA VAL A 52 -12.27 -3.39 -1.07
C VAL A 52 -11.92 -1.95 -0.74
N LYS A 53 -12.71 -1.00 -1.27
CA LYS A 53 -12.47 0.44 -1.07
C LYS A 53 -12.64 0.88 0.38
N SER A 54 -13.57 0.28 1.09
CA SER A 54 -13.80 0.61 2.50
C SER A 54 -14.37 -0.56 3.29
N LEU A 55 -14.20 -0.50 4.61
CA LEU A 55 -14.84 -1.44 5.52
C LEU A 55 -16.37 -1.25 5.51
N PRO A 56 -17.15 -2.34 5.55
CA PRO A 56 -18.59 -2.29 5.77
C PRO A 56 -18.95 -1.42 6.99
N LEU A 57 -20.10 -0.73 6.95
CA LEU A 57 -20.51 0.25 7.97
C LEU A 57 -20.39 -0.25 9.42
N LYS A 58 -20.80 -1.51 9.67
CA LYS A 58 -20.69 -2.15 11.00
C LYS A 58 -19.23 -2.23 11.46
N LEU A 59 -18.33 -2.68 10.58
CA LEU A 59 -16.90 -2.79 10.89
C LEU A 59 -16.23 -1.42 10.99
N LYS A 60 -16.65 -0.45 10.16
CA LYS A 60 -16.14 0.92 10.22
C LYS A 60 -16.43 1.60 11.57
N LYS A 61 -17.61 1.37 12.16
CA LYS A 61 -17.97 1.87 13.51
C LYS A 61 -17.07 1.26 14.60
N ALA A 62 -16.87 -0.06 14.57
CA ALA A 62 -16.00 -0.75 15.51
C ALA A 62 -14.53 -0.30 15.41
N ARG A 63 -14.03 -0.04 14.19
CA ARG A 63 -12.70 0.56 13.97
C ARG A 63 -12.58 1.94 14.63
N LYS A 64 -13.58 2.82 14.49
CA LYS A 64 -13.59 4.15 15.13
C LYS A 64 -13.54 4.07 16.65
N GLN A 65 -14.13 3.02 17.22
CA GLN A 65 -14.10 2.72 18.66
C GLN A 65 -12.84 1.96 19.10
N LYS A 66 -11.83 1.82 18.23
CA LYS A 66 -10.56 1.12 18.49
C LYS A 66 -10.74 -0.34 18.95
N GLN A 67 -11.80 -1.01 18.48
CA GLN A 67 -12.10 -2.39 18.88
C GLN A 67 -11.25 -3.44 18.17
N TYR A 68 -10.49 -3.06 17.14
CA TYR A 68 -9.64 -3.98 16.38
C TYR A 68 -8.17 -3.87 16.81
N PRO A 69 -7.47 -5.02 16.92
CA PRO A 69 -6.05 -5.00 17.21
C PRO A 69 -5.29 -4.34 16.07
N THR A 70 -4.33 -3.49 16.42
CA THR A 70 -3.44 -2.82 15.47
C THR A 70 -2.01 -3.28 15.73
N PHE A 71 -1.32 -3.72 14.68
CA PHE A 71 0.08 -4.13 14.75
C PHE A 71 0.97 -3.08 14.09
N LYS A 72 2.13 -2.87 14.71
CA LYS A 72 3.24 -2.07 14.18
C LYS A 72 4.43 -2.99 13.97
N PRO A 73 4.43 -3.84 12.91
CA PRO A 73 5.55 -4.73 12.65
C PRO A 73 6.82 -3.94 12.35
N ARG A 74 7.98 -4.54 12.61
CA ARG A 74 9.26 -4.00 12.15
C ARG A 74 9.29 -4.04 10.62
N SER A 75 10.01 -3.11 10.00
CA SER A 75 10.17 -3.04 8.54
C SER A 75 10.72 -4.34 7.93
N SER A 76 11.54 -5.06 8.68
CA SER A 76 12.15 -6.35 8.34
C SER A 76 11.48 -7.56 9.01
N ALA A 77 10.21 -7.47 9.37
CA ALA A 77 9.48 -8.61 9.96
C ALA A 77 9.53 -9.85 9.03
N SER A 78 9.72 -11.03 9.62
CA SER A 78 9.74 -12.27 8.84
C SER A 78 8.32 -12.66 8.39
N PRO A 79 8.19 -13.44 7.29
CA PRO A 79 6.91 -14.05 6.94
C PRO A 79 6.30 -14.88 8.09
N SER A 80 7.15 -15.57 8.86
CA SER A 80 6.71 -16.38 9.99
C SER A 80 5.99 -15.56 11.06
N PHE A 81 6.44 -14.34 11.35
CA PHE A 81 5.76 -13.44 12.29
C PHE A 81 4.29 -13.19 11.87
N TYR A 82 4.03 -12.99 10.59
CA TYR A 82 2.66 -12.78 10.11
C TYR A 82 1.80 -14.04 10.25
N ILE A 83 2.37 -15.21 9.93
CA ILE A 83 1.65 -16.49 10.04
C ILE A 83 1.39 -16.88 11.50
N SER A 84 2.39 -16.73 12.39
CA SER A 84 2.28 -17.20 13.77
C SER A 84 1.57 -16.19 14.68
N GLU A 85 1.78 -14.89 14.49
CA GLU A 85 1.27 -13.88 15.43
C GLU A 85 0.09 -13.09 14.91
N VAL A 86 0.07 -12.78 13.61
CA VAL A 86 -0.93 -11.89 13.01
C VAL A 86 -2.14 -12.69 12.55
N LEU A 87 -1.93 -13.82 11.87
CA LEU A 87 -3.01 -14.67 11.34
C LEU A 87 -4.00 -15.14 12.40
N PRO A 88 -3.59 -15.64 13.59
CA PRO A 88 -4.55 -16.10 14.60
C PRO A 88 -5.41 -14.95 15.13
N LYS A 89 -4.81 -13.77 15.31
CA LYS A 89 -5.51 -12.56 15.77
C LYS A 89 -6.47 -12.04 14.69
N LEU A 90 -6.08 -12.13 13.41
CA LEU A 90 -6.98 -11.83 12.29
C LEU A 90 -8.17 -12.79 12.24
N LYS A 91 -7.96 -14.09 12.40
CA LYS A 91 -9.06 -15.07 12.43
C LYS A 91 -10.06 -14.81 13.56
N LYS A 92 -9.55 -14.41 14.74
CA LYS A 92 -10.35 -14.08 15.94
C LYS A 92 -11.09 -12.76 15.80
N ALA A 93 -10.40 -11.68 15.44
CA ALA A 93 -10.95 -10.33 15.41
C ALA A 93 -11.69 -9.98 14.09
N LYS A 94 -11.52 -10.79 13.04
CA LYS A 94 -12.00 -10.60 11.66
C LYS A 94 -11.39 -9.40 10.92
N VAL A 95 -10.97 -8.38 11.64
CA VAL A 95 -10.30 -7.19 11.12
C VAL A 95 -9.11 -6.88 12.00
N ILE A 96 -8.00 -6.50 11.38
CA ILE A 96 -6.81 -5.99 12.05
C ILE A 96 -6.34 -4.72 11.34
N GLY A 97 -5.68 -3.83 12.08
CA GLY A 97 -4.90 -2.74 11.51
C GLY A 97 -3.44 -3.14 11.39
N LEU A 98 -2.81 -2.80 10.26
CA LEU A 98 -1.35 -2.82 10.13
C LEU A 98 -0.88 -1.38 9.88
N VAL A 99 0.05 -0.92 10.70
CA VAL A 99 0.72 0.37 10.50
C VAL A 99 2.14 0.07 10.12
N LEU A 100 2.51 0.45 8.90
CA LEU A 100 3.81 0.19 8.30
C LEU A 100 4.58 1.49 8.19
N THR A 101 5.86 1.46 8.57
CA THR A 101 6.78 2.59 8.41
C THR A 101 7.66 2.37 7.17
N ASP A 102 7.91 3.43 6.41
CA ASP A 102 8.83 3.44 5.25
C ASP A 102 8.49 2.41 4.16
N GLY A 103 7.24 1.97 4.08
CA GLY A 103 6.80 0.91 3.16
C GLY A 103 7.37 -0.49 3.51
N GLY A 104 8.15 -0.61 4.58
CA GLY A 104 8.71 -1.87 5.05
C GLY A 104 7.68 -2.72 5.77
N CYS A 105 7.50 -3.95 5.31
CA CYS A 105 6.66 -4.94 5.99
C CYS A 105 7.21 -6.36 5.95
N LEU A 106 8.26 -6.62 5.19
CA LEU A 106 8.87 -7.94 5.05
C LEU A 106 10.38 -7.77 4.93
N THR A 107 11.12 -8.79 5.35
CA THR A 107 12.56 -8.90 5.05
C THR A 107 12.82 -8.59 3.57
N SER A 108 13.91 -7.85 3.28
CA SER A 108 14.19 -7.36 1.93
C SER A 108 14.31 -8.49 0.90
N ILE A 109 14.96 -9.58 1.32
CA ILE A 109 15.11 -10.81 0.54
C ILE A 109 14.26 -11.88 1.22
N LEU A 110 13.38 -12.49 0.42
CA LEU A 110 12.59 -13.65 0.82
C LEU A 110 13.30 -14.93 0.36
N PRO A 111 13.16 -16.04 1.10
CA PRO A 111 13.72 -17.33 0.68
C PRO A 111 13.11 -17.78 -0.67
N PRO A 112 13.79 -18.65 -1.44
CA PRO A 112 13.29 -19.13 -2.73
C PRO A 112 11.89 -19.75 -2.68
N SER A 113 11.53 -20.38 -1.56
CA SER A 113 10.18 -20.93 -1.33
C SER A 113 9.07 -19.87 -1.31
N LEU A 114 9.42 -18.60 -1.17
CA LEU A 114 8.51 -17.45 -1.15
C LEU A 114 8.76 -16.49 -2.33
N ALA A 115 9.42 -16.96 -3.40
CA ALA A 115 9.78 -16.14 -4.56
C ALA A 115 8.56 -15.45 -5.20
N GLU A 116 7.40 -16.11 -5.24
CA GLU A 116 6.15 -15.52 -5.77
C GLU A 116 5.71 -14.29 -4.99
N TYR A 117 5.92 -14.25 -3.66
CA TYR A 117 5.63 -13.07 -2.85
C TYR A 117 6.60 -11.92 -3.13
N GLN A 118 7.87 -12.24 -3.43
CA GLN A 118 8.85 -11.23 -3.84
C GLN A 118 8.49 -10.66 -5.23
N LYS A 119 8.11 -11.51 -6.19
CA LYS A 119 7.62 -11.08 -7.50
C LYS A 119 6.41 -10.18 -7.36
N LEU A 120 5.43 -10.55 -6.52
CA LEU A 120 4.24 -9.73 -6.26
C LEU A 120 4.60 -8.36 -5.66
N ARG A 121 5.58 -8.29 -4.74
CA ARG A 121 6.06 -6.99 -4.20
C ARG A 121 6.58 -6.08 -5.30
N CYS A 122 7.48 -6.60 -6.13
CA CYS A 122 8.06 -5.83 -7.22
C CYS A 122 6.98 -5.43 -8.23
N TRP A 123 6.11 -6.36 -8.61
CA TRP A 123 5.04 -6.10 -9.55
C TRP A 123 4.08 -5.01 -9.05
N VAL A 124 3.68 -5.07 -7.78
CA VAL A 124 2.85 -4.02 -7.17
C VAL A 124 3.55 -2.66 -7.21
N ALA A 125 4.83 -2.62 -6.85
CA ALA A 125 5.59 -1.37 -6.78
C ALA A 125 5.75 -0.68 -8.14
N PHE A 126 5.89 -1.45 -9.23
CA PHE A 126 6.15 -0.90 -10.55
C PHE A 126 4.92 -0.81 -11.45
N HIS A 127 3.93 -1.67 -11.27
CA HIS A 127 2.80 -1.80 -12.21
C HIS A 127 1.43 -1.58 -11.58
N ALA A 128 1.24 -1.94 -10.31
CA ALA A 128 -0.08 -1.82 -9.68
C ALA A 128 -0.31 -0.47 -9.01
N LEU A 129 0.74 0.31 -8.71
CA LEU A 129 0.65 1.62 -8.05
C LEU A 129 0.95 2.80 -8.99
N PRO A 130 0.25 2.95 -10.14
CA PRO A 130 0.46 4.11 -10.99
C PRO A 130 -0.05 5.36 -10.28
N PHE A 131 0.71 6.44 -10.42
CA PHE A 131 0.20 7.76 -10.04
C PHE A 131 -1.02 8.10 -10.88
N ARG A 132 -1.84 9.00 -10.36
CA ARG A 132 -2.96 9.54 -11.11
C ARG A 132 -2.53 10.18 -12.44
N PRO A 133 -3.39 10.15 -13.47
CA PRO A 133 -3.10 10.72 -14.78
C PRO A 133 -2.62 12.17 -14.72
N GLU A 134 -3.17 12.99 -13.82
CA GLU A 134 -2.79 14.40 -13.70
C GLU A 134 -1.36 14.58 -13.16
N ILE A 135 -0.93 13.72 -12.24
CA ILE A 135 0.44 13.72 -11.70
C ILE A 135 1.42 13.24 -12.78
N LEU A 136 1.06 12.18 -13.51
CA LEU A 136 1.89 11.66 -14.60
C LEU A 136 2.04 12.68 -15.74
N ALA A 137 0.94 13.33 -16.14
CA ALA A 137 0.97 14.36 -17.18
C ALA A 137 1.88 15.53 -16.79
N LEU A 138 1.80 15.99 -15.54
CA LEU A 138 2.70 17.03 -15.04
C LEU A 138 4.16 16.57 -15.06
N GLY A 139 4.44 15.34 -14.62
CA GLY A 139 5.78 14.75 -14.67
C GLY A 139 6.35 14.69 -16.08
N HIS A 140 5.54 14.23 -17.06
CA HIS A 140 5.95 14.20 -18.46
C HIS A 140 6.26 15.59 -19.01
N GLN A 141 5.44 16.60 -18.71
CA GLN A 141 5.70 17.98 -19.11
C GLN A 141 6.99 18.55 -18.51
N MET A 142 7.33 18.21 -17.27
CA MET A 142 8.60 18.64 -16.65
C MET A 142 9.81 18.02 -17.34
N VAL A 143 9.71 16.73 -17.66
CA VAL A 143 10.77 15.99 -18.37
C VAL A 143 10.95 16.54 -19.78
N GLU A 144 9.86 16.72 -20.52
CA GLU A 144 9.85 17.30 -21.88
C GLU A 144 10.56 18.66 -21.90
N ARG A 145 10.17 19.58 -20.99
CA ARG A 145 10.80 20.90 -20.89
C ARG A 145 12.29 20.83 -20.58
N THR A 146 12.72 19.92 -19.72
CA THR A 146 14.14 19.73 -19.40
C THR A 146 14.93 19.31 -20.63
N PHE A 147 14.41 18.39 -21.44
CA PHE A 147 15.08 17.93 -22.65
C PHE A 147 15.07 19.00 -23.76
N THR A 148 13.96 19.73 -23.93
CA THR A 148 13.90 20.85 -24.89
C THR A 148 14.91 21.95 -24.54
N LEU A 149 15.07 22.31 -23.26
CA LEU A 149 16.04 23.33 -22.83
C LEU A 149 17.50 22.92 -23.06
N ASN A 150 17.83 21.63 -22.99
CA ASN A 150 19.17 21.13 -23.33
C ASN A 150 19.44 21.14 -24.84
N SER A 151 18.42 20.96 -25.68
CA SER A 151 18.56 21.05 -27.14
C SER A 151 18.75 22.46 -27.68
N TYR A 152 18.48 23.50 -26.87
CA TYR A 152 18.75 24.91 -27.21
C TYR A 152 20.10 25.42 -26.69
N ASN A 153 20.87 24.60 -25.95
CA ASN A 153 22.17 24.95 -25.37
C ASN A 153 23.34 24.12 -25.94
N ILE A 154 23.15 23.50 -27.11
CA ILE A 154 24.16 22.83 -27.94
C ILE A 154 24.04 23.40 -29.35
#